data_AF-A0A820JSH4-F1
#
_entry.id   AF-A0A820JSH4-F1
#
_cell.length_a   1.000
_cell.length_b   1.000
_cell.length_c   1.000
_cell.angle_alpha   90.00
_cell.angle_beta   90.00
_cell.angle_gamma   90.00
#
_symmetry.space_group_name_H-M   'P 1'
#
loop_
_entity.id
_entity.type
_entity.pdbx_description
1 polymer ?
#
loop_
_entity_poly.entity_id
_entity_poly.type
_entity_poly.pdbx_seq_one_letter_code
_entity_poly.pdbx_strand_id
1 'polypeptide(L)'
;KQRGSFAYYHSDSIEEPPDEPVYEEQRLSSYEATKILRTHEASIDLEANCPVKYYEVNYLGANNPPEDRQAQARIRSIDSYMYLFGVFDGHGGPWCSDAVGQSLFEYIAVSLHSPDELEPILRKGKTMTNSNKNSSQNSRNISSLLLRSYYNAYKDARNSKTKEVHQNNLLKHIEEVYTSFDNDNTDIMSALESAFIKLDRDICTEAIPNAAEEMNEDLLHISTAGSCACVALV
;
A
#
# COMPACT_ATOMS: atom_id res chain seq x y z
N LYS A 1 -9.31 -7.98 70.85
CA LYS A 1 -8.08 -8.40 71.56
C LYS A 1 -7.82 -9.86 71.25
N GLN A 2 -6.86 -10.17 70.38
CA GLN A 2 -6.12 -11.44 70.23
C GLN A 2 -5.22 -11.24 68.99
N ARG A 3 -4.04 -10.62 69.16
CA ARG A 3 -2.71 -11.27 69.35
C ARG A 3 -2.50 -12.46 68.40
N GLY A 4 -1.83 -12.16 67.28
CA GLY A 4 -1.35 -13.14 66.31
C GLY A 4 -0.25 -14.01 66.87
N SER A 5 -0.23 -15.26 66.42
CA SER A 5 0.82 -16.24 66.66
C SER A 5 1.86 -16.15 65.54
N PHE A 6 3.13 -15.95 65.92
CA PHE A 6 4.27 -16.08 65.03
C PHE A 6 4.65 -17.56 64.93
N ALA A 7 4.71 -18.10 63.72
CA ALA A 7 5.40 -19.37 63.44
C ALA A 7 6.74 -19.03 62.79
N TYR A 8 7.83 -19.39 63.48
CA TYR A 8 9.18 -19.40 62.92
C TYR A 8 9.33 -20.64 62.03
N TYR A 9 9.53 -20.44 60.72
CA TYR A 9 10.01 -21.51 59.85
C TYR A 9 11.54 -21.47 59.82
N HIS A 10 12.14 -22.63 60.08
CA HIS A 10 13.56 -22.90 59.89
C HIS A 10 13.98 -22.61 58.45
N SER A 11 15.16 -22.02 58.30
CA SER A 11 15.83 -21.78 57.03
C SER A 11 16.30 -23.11 56.43
N ASP A 12 15.45 -23.74 55.63
CA ASP A 12 15.91 -24.73 54.66
C ASP A 12 16.60 -23.97 53.52
N SER A 13 17.84 -24.36 53.26
CA SER A 13 18.71 -23.88 52.20
C SER A 13 17.98 -23.91 50.85
N ILE A 14 17.73 -22.73 50.30
CA ILE A 14 17.24 -22.54 48.93
C ILE A 14 18.38 -22.99 48.01
N GLU A 15 18.22 -24.15 47.37
CA GLU A 15 19.02 -24.48 46.19
C GLU A 15 18.66 -23.46 45.10
N GLU A 16 19.66 -22.71 44.63
CA GLU A 16 19.50 -21.84 43.48
C GLU A 16 19.02 -22.68 42.29
N PRO A 17 18.01 -22.22 41.53
CA PRO A 17 17.56 -22.94 40.34
C PRO A 17 18.75 -23.07 39.36
N PRO A 18 18.88 -24.21 38.66
CA PRO A 18 19.93 -24.39 37.68
C PRO A 18 19.85 -23.28 36.64
N ASP A 19 21.00 -22.67 36.33
CA ASP A 19 21.14 -21.64 35.30
C ASP A 19 20.35 -22.03 34.05
N GLU A 20 19.39 -21.17 33.64
CA GLU A 20 18.66 -21.37 32.39
C GLU A 20 19.68 -21.55 31.25
N PRO A 21 19.46 -22.50 30.32
CA PRO A 21 20.37 -22.69 29.20
C PRO A 21 20.44 -21.38 28.41
N VAL A 22 21.63 -20.78 28.37
CA VAL A 22 21.93 -19.66 27.47
C VAL A 22 21.77 -20.19 26.06
N TYR A 23 20.64 -19.93 25.43
CA TYR A 23 20.47 -20.16 23.99
C TYR A 23 21.46 -19.23 23.28
N GLU A 24 22.56 -19.80 22.76
CA GLU A 24 23.42 -19.09 21.83
C GLU A 24 22.57 -18.73 20.61
N GLU A 25 22.18 -17.45 20.51
CA GLU A 25 21.57 -16.93 19.29
C GLU A 25 22.56 -17.16 18.16
N GLN A 26 22.23 -18.11 17.28
CA GLN A 26 23.07 -18.45 16.14
C GLN A 26 23.13 -17.25 15.20
N ARG A 27 24.23 -16.49 15.30
CA ARG A 27 24.47 -15.32 14.45
C ARG A 27 24.80 -15.76 13.04
N LEU A 28 24.21 -15.08 12.06
CA LEU A 28 24.55 -15.24 10.65
C LEU A 28 26.02 -14.89 10.42
N SER A 29 26.70 -15.66 9.57
CA SER A 29 28.01 -15.26 9.05
C SER A 29 27.87 -14.00 8.18
N SER A 30 28.96 -13.24 8.01
CA SER A 30 28.96 -12.05 7.13
C SER A 30 28.54 -12.38 5.70
N TYR A 31 28.87 -13.58 5.22
CA TYR A 31 28.45 -14.05 3.89
C TYR A 31 26.94 -14.29 3.82
N GLU A 32 26.37 -14.98 4.81
CA GLU A 32 24.92 -15.23 4.88
C GLU A 32 24.13 -13.94 5.03
N ALA A 33 24.59 -13.03 5.90
CA ALA A 33 23.99 -11.71 6.07
C ALA A 33 24.01 -10.93 4.75
N THR A 34 25.16 -10.89 4.05
CA THR A 34 25.26 -10.23 2.75
C THR A 34 24.33 -10.87 1.73
N LYS A 35 24.26 -12.20 1.67
CA LYS A 35 23.38 -12.91 0.74
C LYS A 35 21.91 -12.55 0.99
N ILE A 36 21.48 -12.49 2.25
CA ILE A 36 20.13 -12.11 2.62
C ILE A 36 19.84 -10.65 2.25
N LEU A 37 20.73 -9.72 2.63
CA LEU A 37 20.57 -8.30 2.35
C LEU A 37 20.48 -7.98 0.85
N ARG A 38 21.16 -8.76 0.00
CA ARG A 38 21.15 -8.57 -1.46
C ARG A 38 19.96 -9.22 -2.17
N THR A 39 19.06 -9.90 -1.47
CA THR A 39 17.98 -10.68 -2.09
C THR A 39 17.02 -9.82 -2.92
N HIS A 40 16.77 -8.58 -2.50
CA HIS A 40 15.82 -7.68 -3.14
C HIS A 40 16.45 -6.36 -3.60
N GLU A 41 17.80 -6.30 -3.67
CA GLU A 41 18.49 -5.11 -4.20
C GLU A 41 18.15 -4.93 -5.69
N ALA A 42 17.72 -3.73 -6.04
CA ALA A 42 17.49 -3.34 -7.43
C ALA A 42 17.92 -1.88 -7.65
N SER A 43 18.51 -1.63 -8.81
CA SER A 43 18.80 -0.29 -9.32
C SER A 43 18.00 -0.10 -10.61
N ILE A 44 17.20 0.96 -10.68
CA ILE A 44 16.28 1.20 -11.79
C ILE A 44 16.63 2.54 -12.44
N ASP A 45 17.09 2.48 -13.69
CA ASP A 45 17.25 3.67 -14.53
C ASP A 45 15.89 4.16 -15.04
N LEU A 46 15.71 5.48 -15.03
CA LEU A 46 14.51 6.13 -15.54
C LEU A 46 14.70 6.60 -16.98
N GLU A 47 13.62 7.10 -17.58
CA GLU A 47 13.61 7.52 -18.99
C GLU A 47 14.56 8.71 -19.24
N ALA A 48 15.09 8.79 -20.47
CA ALA A 48 15.87 9.94 -20.91
C ALA A 48 15.02 11.22 -20.78
N ASN A 49 15.63 12.29 -20.23
CA ASN A 49 14.99 13.58 -19.89
C ASN A 49 14.09 13.57 -18.64
N CYS A 50 14.23 12.58 -17.75
CA CYS A 50 13.72 12.64 -16.39
C CYS A 50 14.64 13.51 -15.48
N PRO A 51 14.11 14.34 -14.56
CA PRO A 51 14.93 15.04 -13.56
C PRO A 51 15.62 14.07 -12.58
N VAL A 52 15.11 12.85 -12.46
CA VAL A 52 15.68 11.76 -11.66
C VAL A 52 16.44 10.81 -12.58
N LYS A 53 17.75 10.63 -12.34
CA LYS A 53 18.60 9.76 -13.17
C LYS A 53 18.24 8.28 -13.02
N TYR A 54 18.21 7.81 -11.77
CA TYR A 54 17.89 6.44 -11.37
C TYR A 54 17.49 6.44 -9.90
N TYR A 55 16.94 5.33 -9.42
CA TYR A 55 16.73 5.08 -7.99
C TYR A 55 17.20 3.67 -7.63
N GLU A 56 17.53 3.48 -6.35
CA GLU A 56 17.90 2.20 -5.77
C GLU A 56 16.89 1.82 -4.72
N VAL A 57 16.61 0.52 -4.63
CA VAL A 57 15.56 0.00 -3.79
C VAL A 57 15.94 -1.37 -3.27
N ASN A 58 15.55 -1.65 -2.03
CA ASN A 58 15.77 -2.95 -1.39
C ASN A 58 14.67 -3.19 -0.36
N TYR A 59 14.51 -4.43 0.07
CA TYR A 59 13.58 -4.81 1.11
C TYR A 59 14.12 -5.98 1.96
N LEU A 60 13.95 -5.85 3.28
CA LEU A 60 14.22 -6.92 4.24
C LEU A 60 13.08 -7.00 5.24
N GLY A 61 12.30 -8.08 5.19
CA GLY A 61 11.18 -8.26 6.09
C GLY A 61 11.58 -8.69 7.50
N ALA A 62 11.06 -7.98 8.49
CA ALA A 62 11.12 -8.39 9.89
C ALA A 62 9.99 -9.39 10.25
N ASN A 63 8.87 -9.32 9.53
CA ASN A 63 7.66 -10.12 9.78
C ASN A 63 7.44 -11.16 8.67
N ASN A 64 6.66 -12.21 8.99
CA ASN A 64 6.17 -13.18 8.02
C ASN A 64 4.64 -13.38 8.19
N PRO A 65 3.81 -12.87 7.26
CA PRO A 65 4.19 -12.20 6.02
C PRO A 65 4.79 -10.79 6.24
N PRO A 66 5.71 -10.35 5.35
CA PRO A 66 6.06 -8.95 5.12
C PRO A 66 4.89 -7.96 5.15
N GLU A 67 4.93 -6.96 6.03
CA GLU A 67 3.92 -5.90 6.09
C GLU A 67 4.31 -4.67 5.26
N ASP A 68 5.59 -4.30 5.18
CA ASP A 68 6.01 -3.12 4.40
C ASP A 68 5.81 -3.33 2.90
N ARG A 69 5.47 -2.26 2.20
CA ARG A 69 5.37 -2.18 0.74
C ARG A 69 6.11 -0.96 0.22
N GLN A 70 6.30 -0.96 -1.09
CA GLN A 70 6.87 0.16 -1.82
C GLN A 70 6.28 0.23 -3.22
N ALA A 71 6.22 1.43 -3.77
CA ALA A 71 5.74 1.66 -5.13
C ALA A 71 6.53 2.77 -5.80
N GLN A 72 6.79 2.59 -7.10
CA GLN A 72 7.40 3.60 -7.95
C GLN A 72 6.67 3.68 -9.28
N ALA A 73 6.22 4.87 -9.65
CA ALA A 73 5.52 5.09 -10.90
C ALA A 73 5.78 6.49 -11.46
N ARG A 74 5.56 6.63 -12.76
CA ARG A 74 5.42 7.92 -13.43
C ARG A 74 3.95 8.18 -13.72
N ILE A 75 3.49 9.39 -13.48
CA ILE A 75 2.16 9.85 -13.90
C ILE A 75 2.17 10.09 -15.42
N ARG A 76 1.16 9.55 -16.11
CA ARG A 76 0.98 9.70 -17.55
C ARG A 76 0.22 10.98 -17.89
N SER A 77 0.89 12.11 -17.72
CA SER A 77 0.40 13.40 -18.18
C SER A 77 0.98 13.74 -19.57
N ILE A 78 0.26 14.58 -20.32
CA ILE A 78 0.68 15.11 -21.64
C ILE A 78 1.83 16.10 -21.47
N ASP A 79 1.77 16.94 -20.43
CA ASP A 79 2.63 18.12 -20.29
C ASP A 79 3.60 18.06 -19.10
N SER A 80 3.55 16.99 -18.29
CA SER A 80 4.40 16.85 -17.11
C SER A 80 5.09 15.47 -17.00
N TYR A 81 6.29 15.50 -16.42
CA TYR A 81 7.09 14.32 -16.08
C TYR A 81 7.13 14.15 -14.57
N MET A 82 5.98 13.82 -14.00
CA MET A 82 5.82 13.66 -12.56
C MET A 82 6.09 12.21 -12.14
N TYR A 83 6.97 12.04 -11.15
CA TYR A 83 7.36 10.74 -10.60
C TYR A 83 6.92 10.61 -9.16
N LEU A 84 6.44 9.43 -8.81
CA LEU A 84 5.98 9.06 -7.48
C LEU A 84 6.84 7.94 -6.93
N PHE A 85 7.35 8.13 -5.72
CA PHE A 85 8.09 7.14 -4.94
C PHE A 85 7.44 7.00 -3.58
N GLY A 86 7.12 5.78 -3.18
CA GLY A 86 6.31 5.51 -2.00
C GLY A 86 6.88 4.36 -1.19
N VAL A 87 6.90 4.54 0.13
CA VAL A 87 7.14 3.48 1.12
C VAL A 87 5.93 3.43 2.04
N PHE A 88 5.46 2.21 2.32
CA PHE A 88 4.25 1.96 3.08
C PHE A 88 4.57 0.98 4.20
N ASP A 89 4.54 1.43 5.44
CA ASP A 89 4.75 0.58 6.61
C ASP A 89 3.38 0.04 7.05
N GLY A 90 3.20 -1.28 7.04
CA GLY A 90 1.91 -1.91 7.34
C GLY A 90 1.87 -2.44 8.77
N HIS A 91 0.68 -2.50 9.37
CA HIS A 91 0.49 -3.14 10.67
C HIS A 91 -0.87 -3.82 10.77
N GLY A 92 -0.96 -4.87 11.59
CA GLY A 92 -2.17 -5.69 11.67
C GLY A 92 -2.35 -6.56 10.42
N GLY A 93 -1.25 -6.91 9.77
CA GLY A 93 -1.15 -7.67 8.55
C GLY A 93 -0.86 -6.83 7.30
N PRO A 94 -0.53 -7.48 6.17
CA PRO A 94 -0.05 -6.82 4.96
C PRO A 94 -1.15 -6.18 4.10
N TRP A 95 -2.41 -6.35 4.47
CA TRP A 95 -3.54 -6.08 3.60
C TRP A 95 -3.68 -4.59 3.27
N CYS A 96 -3.60 -3.72 4.29
CA CYS A 96 -3.74 -2.28 4.12
C CYS A 96 -2.56 -1.69 3.33
N SER A 97 -1.32 -2.04 3.68
CA SER A 97 -0.14 -1.56 2.95
C SER A 97 -0.10 -2.05 1.49
N ASP A 98 -0.56 -3.27 1.21
CA ASP A 98 -0.71 -3.76 -0.17
C ASP A 98 -1.79 -3.00 -0.92
N ALA A 99 -2.95 -2.75 -0.30
CA ALA A 99 -4.01 -1.95 -0.93
C ALA A 99 -3.56 -0.51 -1.22
N VAL A 100 -2.99 0.18 -0.22
CA VAL A 100 -2.52 1.56 -0.36
C VAL A 100 -1.38 1.65 -1.37
N GLY A 101 -0.39 0.74 -1.31
CA GLY A 101 0.75 0.74 -2.22
C GLY A 101 0.38 0.49 -3.69
N GLN A 102 -0.72 -0.22 -3.94
CA GLN A 102 -1.20 -0.47 -5.31
C GLN A 102 -2.19 0.59 -5.80
N SER A 103 -2.81 1.37 -4.92
CA SER A 103 -3.93 2.26 -5.27
C SER A 103 -3.61 3.75 -5.13
N LEU A 104 -2.82 4.17 -4.13
CA LEU A 104 -2.68 5.59 -3.77
C LEU A 104 -2.13 6.46 -4.91
N PHE A 105 -1.18 5.96 -5.69
CA PHE A 105 -0.63 6.71 -6.82
C PHE A 105 -1.67 7.00 -7.89
N GLU A 106 -2.70 6.18 -8.00
CA GLU A 106 -3.77 6.38 -8.98
C GLU A 106 -4.68 7.53 -8.54
N TYR A 107 -5.01 7.61 -7.25
CA TYR A 107 -5.77 8.74 -6.70
C TYR A 107 -4.99 10.05 -6.78
N ILE A 108 -3.68 10.00 -6.50
CA ILE A 108 -2.78 11.15 -6.67
C ILE A 108 -2.76 11.58 -8.14
N ALA A 109 -2.58 10.63 -9.06
CA ALA A 109 -2.61 10.91 -10.49
C ALA A 109 -3.94 11.57 -10.88
N VAL A 110 -5.09 10.98 -10.54
CA VAL A 110 -6.40 11.55 -10.87
C VAL A 110 -6.55 12.98 -10.34
N SER A 111 -6.12 13.24 -9.12
CA SER A 111 -6.22 14.56 -8.48
C SER A 111 -5.32 15.63 -9.14
N LEU A 112 -4.29 15.22 -9.89
CA LEU A 112 -3.32 16.12 -10.54
C LEU A 112 -3.56 16.32 -12.04
N HIS A 113 -4.35 15.47 -12.69
CA HIS A 113 -4.65 15.63 -14.11
C HIS A 113 -5.59 16.82 -14.34
N SER A 114 -5.43 17.48 -15.48
CA SER A 114 -6.36 18.50 -15.96
C SER A 114 -7.69 17.88 -16.46
N PRO A 115 -8.77 18.67 -16.58
CA PRO A 115 -10.04 18.17 -17.15
C PRO A 115 -9.87 17.59 -18.56
N ASP A 116 -9.05 18.25 -19.38
CA ASP A 116 -8.78 17.85 -20.77
C ASP A 116 -8.05 16.50 -20.85
N GLU A 117 -7.22 16.17 -19.86
CA GLU A 117 -6.58 14.86 -19.74
C GLU A 117 -7.52 13.79 -19.15
N LEU A 118 -8.39 14.17 -18.20
CA LEU A 118 -9.31 13.24 -17.56
C LEU A 118 -10.47 12.81 -18.48
N GLU A 119 -10.95 13.67 -19.39
CA GLU A 119 -12.02 13.31 -20.33
C GLU A 119 -11.71 12.03 -21.15
N PRO A 120 -10.57 11.92 -21.87
CA PRO A 120 -10.25 10.72 -22.63
C PRO A 120 -9.99 9.50 -21.73
N ILE A 121 -9.47 9.70 -20.51
CA ILE A 121 -9.26 8.64 -19.52
C ILE A 121 -10.61 8.09 -19.06
N LEU A 122 -11.54 8.96 -18.67
CA LEU A 122 -12.89 8.62 -18.23
C LEU A 122 -13.64 7.85 -19.32
N ARG A 123 -13.60 8.33 -20.56
CA ARG A 123 -14.22 7.65 -21.70
C ARG A 123 -13.66 6.24 -21.89
N LYS A 124 -12.34 6.07 -21.88
CA LYS A 124 -11.70 4.75 -22.00
C LYS A 124 -12.02 3.86 -20.80
N GLY A 125 -11.96 4.39 -19.58
CA GLY A 125 -12.32 3.68 -18.34
C GLY A 125 -13.73 3.10 -18.38
N LYS A 126 -14.73 3.89 -18.79
CA LYS A 126 -16.12 3.43 -18.99
C LYS A 126 -16.23 2.30 -20.01
N THR A 127 -15.43 2.30 -21.09
CA THR A 127 -15.44 1.19 -22.06
C THR A 127 -14.80 -0.09 -21.51
N MET A 128 -13.77 0.04 -20.68
CA MET A 128 -13.06 -1.08 -20.06
C MET A 128 -13.93 -1.79 -19.02
N THR A 129 -14.58 -1.04 -18.12
CA THR A 129 -15.45 -1.60 -17.07
C THR A 129 -16.69 -2.29 -17.65
N ASN A 130 -17.27 -1.75 -18.73
CA ASN A 130 -18.41 -2.36 -19.41
C ASN A 130 -18.04 -3.66 -20.17
N SER A 131 -16.83 -3.76 -20.70
CA SER A 131 -16.38 -4.94 -21.47
C SER A 131 -15.98 -6.13 -20.57
N ASN A 132 -15.50 -5.85 -19.35
CA ASN A 132 -15.09 -6.88 -18.39
C ASN A 132 -16.24 -7.79 -17.92
N LYS A 133 -17.51 -7.44 -18.18
CA LYS A 133 -18.65 -8.31 -17.87
C LYS A 133 -18.73 -9.57 -18.76
N ASN A 134 -18.04 -9.59 -19.90
CA ASN A 134 -18.20 -10.62 -20.93
C ASN A 134 -16.90 -11.35 -21.33
N SER A 135 -15.74 -11.15 -20.68
CA SER A 135 -14.48 -11.75 -21.13
C SER A 135 -13.54 -12.11 -19.97
N SER A 136 -13.24 -13.40 -19.83
CA SER A 136 -12.44 -14.02 -18.77
C SER A 136 -10.91 -13.84 -18.91
N GLN A 137 -10.42 -13.05 -19.86
CA GLN A 137 -8.99 -12.98 -20.16
C GLN A 137 -8.57 -11.57 -20.54
N ASN A 138 -7.68 -11.00 -19.71
CA ASN A 138 -7.03 -9.69 -19.81
C ASN A 138 -7.89 -8.47 -19.41
N SER A 139 -8.11 -8.31 -18.10
CA SER A 139 -8.58 -7.06 -17.50
C SER A 139 -7.62 -5.92 -17.85
N ARG A 140 -7.98 -5.07 -18.81
CA ARG A 140 -7.29 -3.80 -19.02
C ARG A 140 -7.63 -2.91 -17.84
N ASN A 141 -6.61 -2.60 -17.05
CA ASN A 141 -6.74 -1.83 -15.82
C ASN A 141 -6.62 -0.32 -16.13
N ILE A 142 -7.53 0.49 -15.56
CA ILE A 142 -7.52 1.96 -15.63
C ILE A 142 -6.18 2.54 -15.18
N SER A 143 -5.47 1.90 -14.24
CA SER A 143 -4.13 2.27 -13.78
C SER A 143 -3.16 2.48 -14.92
N SER A 144 -3.25 1.68 -16.00
CA SER A 144 -2.35 1.79 -17.15
C SER A 144 -2.54 3.06 -17.98
N LEU A 145 -3.70 3.73 -17.83
CA LEU A 145 -3.99 5.02 -18.43
C LEU A 145 -3.40 6.17 -17.61
N LEU A 146 -3.36 6.01 -16.29
CA LEU A 146 -2.91 7.03 -15.34
C LEU A 146 -1.41 6.95 -15.04
N LEU A 147 -0.84 5.74 -15.03
CA LEU A 147 0.48 5.47 -14.51
C LEU A 147 1.31 4.59 -15.44
N ARG A 148 2.63 4.74 -15.32
CA ARG A 148 3.63 3.77 -15.74
C ARG A 148 4.38 3.31 -14.49
N SER A 149 4.12 2.10 -14.02
CA SER A 149 4.85 1.49 -12.91
C SER A 149 6.25 1.02 -13.35
N TYR A 150 7.23 1.12 -12.45
CA TYR A 150 8.62 0.71 -12.72
C TYR A 150 8.97 -0.61 -12.03
N TYR A 151 9.12 -0.56 -10.70
CA TYR A 151 9.44 -1.73 -9.89
C TYR A 151 8.36 -1.96 -8.85
N ASN A 152 7.97 -3.21 -8.73
CA ASN A 152 7.18 -3.69 -7.61
C ASN A 152 7.76 -5.05 -7.21
N ALA A 153 8.48 -5.09 -6.08
CA ALA A 153 9.04 -6.33 -5.55
C ALA A 153 7.96 -7.37 -5.23
N TYR A 154 6.72 -6.92 -5.05
CA TYR A 154 5.61 -7.72 -4.61
C TYR A 154 4.60 -7.92 -5.74
N LYS A 155 4.10 -9.14 -5.83
CA LYS A 155 2.92 -9.41 -6.63
C LYS A 155 1.71 -8.84 -5.90
N ASP A 156 0.89 -8.05 -6.59
CA ASP A 156 -0.41 -7.58 -6.08
C ASP A 156 -1.24 -8.80 -5.61
N ALA A 157 -1.31 -8.96 -4.29
CA ALA A 157 -1.85 -10.15 -3.63
C ALA A 157 -3.38 -10.08 -3.50
N ARG A 158 -3.98 -8.93 -3.82
CA ARG A 158 -5.43 -8.71 -3.73
C ARG A 158 -6.16 -9.67 -4.67
N ASN A 159 -7.31 -10.16 -4.21
CA ASN A 159 -8.19 -11.01 -5.01
C ASN A 159 -8.85 -10.22 -6.16
N SER A 160 -9.58 -10.91 -7.04
CA SER A 160 -10.27 -10.28 -8.18
C SER A 160 -11.37 -9.31 -7.76
N LYS A 161 -12.10 -9.58 -6.67
CA LYS A 161 -13.19 -8.75 -6.17
C LYS A 161 -12.68 -7.43 -5.60
N THR A 162 -11.63 -7.44 -4.78
CA THR A 162 -10.96 -6.23 -4.27
C THR A 162 -10.44 -5.37 -5.43
N LYS A 163 -9.82 -6.00 -6.42
CA LYS A 163 -9.37 -5.30 -7.64
C LYS A 163 -10.53 -4.67 -8.40
N GLU A 164 -11.65 -5.39 -8.56
CA GLU A 164 -12.85 -4.88 -9.22
C GLU A 164 -13.45 -3.68 -8.47
N VAL A 165 -13.61 -3.77 -7.15
CA VAL A 165 -14.16 -2.69 -6.32
C VAL A 165 -13.29 -1.44 -6.41
N HIS A 166 -11.97 -1.61 -6.26
CA HIS A 166 -11.01 -0.53 -6.43
C HIS A 166 -11.11 0.14 -7.82
N GLN A 167 -11.21 -0.63 -8.91
CA GLN A 167 -11.37 -0.07 -10.25
C GLN A 167 -12.67 0.73 -10.42
N ASN A 168 -13.77 0.27 -9.81
CA ASN A 168 -15.03 0.99 -9.83
C ASN A 168 -14.95 2.31 -9.03
N ASN A 169 -14.33 2.28 -7.85
CA ASN A 169 -14.12 3.47 -7.02
C ASN A 169 -13.19 4.48 -7.71
N LEU A 170 -12.12 4.01 -8.35
CA LEU A 170 -11.24 4.86 -9.14
C LEU A 170 -11.96 5.52 -10.31
N LEU A 171 -12.80 4.77 -11.05
CA LEU A 171 -13.58 5.34 -12.14
C LEU A 171 -14.57 6.41 -11.64
N LYS A 172 -15.20 6.17 -10.49
CA LYS A 172 -16.08 7.14 -9.84
C LYS A 172 -15.31 8.39 -9.42
N HIS A 173 -14.11 8.22 -8.85
CA HIS A 173 -13.25 9.33 -8.46
C HIS A 173 -12.84 10.19 -9.67
N ILE A 174 -12.48 9.56 -10.80
CA ILE A 174 -12.20 10.27 -12.06
C ILE A 174 -13.41 11.11 -12.48
N GLU A 175 -14.62 10.56 -12.41
CA GLU A 175 -15.86 11.27 -12.76
C GLU A 175 -16.16 12.42 -11.78
N GLU A 176 -15.94 12.21 -10.48
CA GLU A 176 -16.08 13.24 -9.44
C GLU A 176 -15.11 14.41 -9.69
N VAL A 177 -13.82 14.13 -9.90
CA VAL A 177 -12.83 15.19 -10.21
C VAL A 177 -13.18 15.89 -11.52
N TYR A 178 -13.50 15.14 -12.57
CA TYR A 178 -13.89 15.71 -13.87
C TYR A 178 -15.12 16.64 -13.79
N THR A 179 -16.10 16.33 -12.95
CA THR A 179 -17.32 17.13 -12.81
C THR A 179 -17.21 18.29 -11.80
N SER A 180 -16.28 18.20 -10.85
CA SER A 180 -16.08 19.20 -9.79
C SER A 180 -15.01 20.24 -10.11
N PHE A 181 -14.45 20.24 -11.33
CA PHE A 181 -13.50 21.26 -11.74
C PHE A 181 -14.10 22.66 -11.67
N ASP A 182 -13.66 23.41 -10.67
CA ASP A 182 -13.59 24.86 -10.77
C ASP A 182 -12.30 25.25 -11.51
N ASN A 183 -12.32 26.33 -12.28
CA ASN A 183 -11.20 26.82 -13.10
C ASN A 183 -9.96 27.27 -12.29
N ASP A 184 -9.90 26.97 -10.99
CA ASP A 184 -8.75 27.29 -10.16
C ASP A 184 -7.67 26.22 -10.35
N ASN A 185 -6.45 26.69 -10.59
CA ASN A 185 -5.26 25.85 -10.70
C ASN A 185 -5.18 24.92 -9.48
N THR A 186 -5.28 23.61 -9.72
CA THR A 186 -5.14 22.62 -8.65
C THR A 186 -3.78 22.77 -7.98
N ASP A 187 -3.80 23.17 -6.72
CA ASP A 187 -2.60 23.18 -5.88
C ASP A 187 -2.15 21.74 -5.61
N ILE A 188 -0.86 21.48 -5.83
CA ILE A 188 -0.26 20.13 -5.67
C ILE A 188 -0.47 19.60 -4.26
N MET A 189 -0.34 20.46 -3.24
CA MET A 189 -0.51 20.02 -1.85
C MET A 189 -1.94 19.60 -1.57
N SER A 190 -2.91 20.40 -2.03
CA SER A 190 -4.33 20.09 -1.92
C SER A 190 -4.71 18.81 -2.69
N ALA A 191 -4.14 18.58 -3.88
CA ALA A 191 -4.32 17.35 -4.64
C ALA A 191 -3.79 16.13 -3.91
N LEU A 192 -2.59 16.21 -3.32
CA LEU A 192 -2.01 15.13 -2.53
C LEU A 192 -2.88 14.84 -1.29
N GLU A 193 -3.28 15.86 -0.54
CA GLU A 193 -4.15 15.69 0.64
C GLU A 193 -5.49 15.05 0.26
N SER A 194 -6.14 15.56 -0.80
CA SER A 194 -7.40 15.03 -1.30
C SER A 194 -7.29 13.57 -1.72
N ALA A 195 -6.20 13.18 -2.39
CA ALA A 195 -5.98 11.81 -2.83
C ALA A 195 -5.85 10.83 -1.65
N PHE A 196 -5.08 11.18 -0.61
CA PHE A 196 -4.93 10.36 0.59
C PHE A 196 -6.28 10.18 1.30
N ILE A 197 -6.98 11.30 1.52
CA ILE A 197 -8.28 11.28 2.20
C ILE A 197 -9.32 10.49 1.39
N LYS A 198 -9.35 10.64 0.07
CA LYS A 198 -10.31 9.95 -0.78
C LYS A 198 -10.10 8.45 -0.77
N LEU A 199 -8.85 7.99 -0.90
CA LEU A 199 -8.54 6.56 -0.84
C LEU A 199 -8.92 5.96 0.51
N ASP A 200 -8.57 6.62 1.61
CA ASP A 200 -8.90 6.15 2.97
C ASP A 200 -10.43 6.00 3.16
N ARG A 201 -11.21 6.98 2.70
CA ARG A 201 -12.68 6.90 2.69
C ARG A 201 -13.21 5.76 1.85
N ASP A 202 -12.61 5.51 0.69
CA ASP A 202 -13.03 4.42 -0.20
C ASP A 202 -12.72 3.06 0.42
N ILE A 203 -11.54 2.88 1.04
CA ILE A 203 -11.18 1.69 1.82
C ILE A 203 -12.17 1.44 2.97
N CYS A 204 -12.57 2.50 3.68
CA CYS A 204 -13.57 2.36 4.75
C CYS A 204 -14.95 1.98 4.20
N THR A 205 -15.35 2.58 3.08
CA THR A 205 -16.69 2.39 2.51
C THR A 205 -16.83 1.02 1.84
N GLU A 206 -15.78 0.52 1.19
CA GLU A 206 -15.82 -0.78 0.51
C GLU A 206 -15.93 -1.99 1.45
N ALA A 207 -15.50 -1.84 2.71
CA ALA A 207 -15.65 -2.87 3.74
C ALA A 207 -17.08 -3.00 4.27
N ILE A 208 -17.94 -2.00 4.03
CA ILE A 208 -19.33 -2.02 4.51
C ILE A 208 -20.18 -2.83 3.51
N PRO A 209 -20.76 -3.98 3.92
CA PRO A 209 -21.59 -4.77 3.03
C PRO A 209 -22.90 -4.03 2.69
N ASN A 210 -23.33 -4.14 1.44
CA ASN A 210 -24.69 -3.75 1.07
C ASN A 210 -25.69 -4.68 1.78
N ALA A 211 -26.90 -4.19 2.07
CA ALA A 211 -27.91 -4.96 2.81
C ALA A 211 -28.31 -6.32 2.20
N ALA A 212 -27.94 -6.57 0.93
CA ALA A 212 -28.21 -7.81 0.20
C ALA A 212 -26.95 -8.68 -0.03
N GLU A 213 -25.76 -8.22 0.34
CA GLU A 213 -24.50 -8.92 0.10
C GLU A 213 -23.84 -9.38 1.41
N GLU A 214 -23.17 -10.53 1.36
CA GLU A 214 -22.33 -10.98 2.47
C GLU A 214 -21.08 -10.10 2.58
N MET A 215 -20.55 -10.00 3.80
CA MET A 215 -19.34 -9.26 4.09
C MET A 215 -18.14 -9.88 3.38
N ASN A 216 -17.37 -9.07 2.64
CA ASN A 216 -16.13 -9.53 2.03
C ASN A 216 -14.99 -9.46 3.05
N GLU A 217 -14.48 -10.62 3.46
CA GLU A 217 -13.41 -10.70 4.47
C GLU A 217 -12.14 -9.95 4.06
N ASP A 218 -11.73 -10.02 2.79
CA ASP A 218 -10.52 -9.33 2.33
C ASP A 218 -10.66 -7.81 2.40
N LEU A 219 -11.82 -7.25 2.02
CA LEU A 219 -12.09 -5.81 2.17
C LEU A 219 -12.13 -5.40 3.65
N LEU A 220 -12.71 -6.25 4.51
CA LEU A 220 -12.70 -6.01 5.95
C LEU A 220 -11.26 -6.00 6.51
N HIS A 221 -10.44 -6.97 6.14
CA HIS A 221 -9.03 -7.06 6.56
C HIS A 221 -8.24 -5.83 6.12
N ILE A 222 -8.45 -5.34 4.89
CA ILE A 222 -7.82 -4.11 4.40
C ILE A 222 -8.21 -2.91 5.28
N SER A 223 -9.51 -2.76 5.60
CA SER A 223 -10.02 -1.64 6.40
C SER A 223 -9.68 -1.67 7.89
N THR A 224 -9.39 -2.85 8.44
CA THR A 224 -9.11 -3.05 9.88
C THR A 224 -7.63 -3.13 10.20
N ALA A 225 -6.79 -3.47 9.21
CA ALA A 225 -5.35 -3.24 9.25
C ALA A 225 -5.04 -1.75 9.05
N GLY A 226 -3.78 -1.36 9.20
CA GLY A 226 -3.35 0.00 8.92
C GLY A 226 -2.05 0.07 8.14
N SER A 227 -1.79 1.24 7.58
CA SER A 227 -0.52 1.52 6.93
C SER A 227 -0.14 3.00 7.03
N CYS A 228 1.10 3.27 7.42
CA CYS A 228 1.71 4.56 7.16
C CYS A 228 2.10 4.64 5.68
N ALA A 229 2.01 5.82 5.09
CA ALA A 229 2.41 6.07 3.71
C ALA A 229 3.30 7.32 3.64
N CYS A 230 4.53 7.15 3.13
CA CYS A 230 5.43 8.24 2.82
C CYS A 230 5.62 8.30 1.30
N VAL A 231 5.16 9.39 0.68
CA VAL A 231 5.17 9.57 -0.77
C VAL A 231 5.93 10.82 -1.14
N ALA A 232 6.90 10.68 -2.05
CA ALA A 232 7.58 11.78 -2.71
C ALA A 232 7.04 11.93 -4.13
N LEU A 233 6.65 13.16 -4.47
CA LEU A 233 6.31 13.59 -5.82
C LEU A 233 7.45 14.47 -6.35
N VAL A 234 8.01 14.11 -7.50
CA VAL A 234 9.17 14.76 -8.13
C VAL A 234 8.84 15.19 -9.55
#